data_AF-A0A941USP7-F1
#
_entry.id   AF-A0A941USP7-F1
#
_cell.length_a   1.000
_cell.length_b   1.000
_cell.length_c   1.000
_cell.angle_alpha   90.00
_cell.angle_beta   90.00
_cell.angle_gamma   90.00
#
_symmetry.space_group_name_H-M   'P 1'
#
loop_
_entity.id
_entity.type
_entity.pdbx_description
1 polymer ?
#
loop_
_entity_poly.entity_id
_entity_poly.type
_entity_poly.pdbx_seq_one_letter_code
_entity_poly.pdbx_strand_id
1 'polypeptide(L)'
;MDRRKFVGLGVGGLALLGLGGPLVAAVTAGKEYVALAQPLAVETGDKIEVTEFFWYGCPHCFDLEPLIGKWLKTLPKDVEFRRVPAIFRESWVPGAKTYWMASKGIDRKKFVEAYNSFNVQTKVKRAEQLTRQSKIQGVPALIIDGKYMTSGSLTGSHEAMLAATDELIQKARSERKKK
;
A
#
# COMPACT_ATOMS: atom_id res chain seq x y z
N MET A 1 26.82 -40.67 -48.77
CA MET A 1 25.93 -40.31 -49.89
C MET A 1 25.63 -38.82 -49.81
N ASP A 2 26.48 -38.03 -50.47
CA ASP A 2 26.29 -36.60 -50.72
C ASP A 2 25.55 -36.45 -52.06
N ARG A 3 24.45 -35.70 -52.11
CA ARG A 3 23.93 -35.06 -53.33
C ARG A 3 23.16 -33.76 -53.03
N ARG A 4 23.94 -32.69 -52.86
CA ARG A 4 23.90 -31.50 -53.74
C ARG A 4 22.56 -30.79 -54.06
N LYS A 5 22.57 -29.50 -53.68
CA LYS A 5 22.25 -28.30 -54.50
C LYS A 5 20.78 -28.01 -54.81
N PHE A 6 20.27 -26.88 -54.33
CA PHE A 6 19.91 -25.77 -55.22
C PHE A 6 19.97 -24.43 -54.45
N VAL A 7 21.00 -23.67 -54.79
CA VAL A 7 21.10 -22.23 -54.57
C VAL A 7 20.19 -21.57 -55.60
N GLY A 8 19.18 -20.83 -55.14
CA GLY A 8 18.32 -19.98 -55.96
C GLY A 8 18.56 -18.53 -55.60
N LEU A 9 19.52 -17.91 -56.29
CA LEU A 9 19.77 -16.48 -56.28
C LEU A 9 18.61 -15.79 -57.03
N GLY A 10 17.85 -14.94 -56.36
CA GLY A 10 16.79 -14.13 -56.96
C GLY A 10 16.85 -12.70 -56.44
N VAL A 11 17.57 -11.84 -57.18
CA VAL A 11 17.58 -10.39 -57.02
C VAL A 11 16.53 -9.81 -57.97
N GLY A 12 15.62 -8.96 -57.48
CA GLY A 12 14.64 -8.25 -58.31
C GLY A 12 13.59 -7.51 -57.50
N GLY A 13 13.84 -6.23 -57.23
CA GLY A 13 13.11 -5.41 -56.27
C GLY A 13 11.72 -4.91 -56.68
N LEU A 14 10.97 -4.49 -55.65
CA LEU A 14 10.23 -3.22 -55.69
C LEU A 14 10.14 -2.72 -54.24
N ALA A 15 10.97 -1.73 -53.92
CA ALA A 15 10.93 -1.05 -52.64
C ALA A 15 9.60 -0.28 -52.54
N LEU A 16 8.73 -0.75 -51.66
CA LEU A 16 7.57 -0.02 -51.17
C LEU A 16 8.06 1.25 -50.49
N LEU A 17 7.88 2.40 -51.15
CA LEU A 17 7.88 3.72 -50.49
C LEU A 17 6.60 3.80 -49.63
N GLY A 18 6.62 3.08 -48.52
CA GLY A 18 5.67 3.22 -47.43
C GLY A 18 6.00 4.48 -46.64
N LEU A 19 5.08 5.44 -46.72
CA LEU A 19 4.99 6.69 -45.97
C LEU A 19 5.62 6.61 -44.57
N GLY A 20 6.57 7.52 -44.31
CA GLY A 20 7.16 7.75 -43.00
C GLY A 20 6.10 8.19 -41.99
N GLY A 21 5.65 7.25 -41.17
CA GLY A 21 5.14 7.56 -39.84
C GLY A 21 6.32 7.93 -38.92
N PRO A 22 6.08 8.69 -37.84
CA PRO A 22 7.12 8.98 -36.87
C PRO A 22 7.72 7.66 -36.36
N LEU A 23 9.03 7.54 -36.49
CA LEU A 23 9.79 6.40 -36.00
C LEU A 23 9.76 6.43 -34.46
N VAL A 24 8.72 5.84 -33.87
CA VAL A 24 8.76 5.53 -32.43
C VAL A 24 9.82 4.46 -32.28
N ALA A 25 10.91 4.78 -31.60
CA ALA A 25 11.97 3.82 -31.32
C ALA A 25 11.36 2.56 -30.68
N ALA A 26 11.69 1.39 -31.24
CA ALA A 26 11.19 0.13 -30.72
C ALA A 26 11.68 -0.09 -29.29
N VAL A 27 10.81 -0.62 -28.43
CA VAL A 27 11.13 -1.00 -27.05
C VAL A 27 12.02 -2.26 -27.10
N THR A 28 13.17 -2.24 -26.43
CA THR A 28 14.18 -3.31 -26.51
C THR A 28 14.39 -4.05 -25.20
N ALA A 29 14.57 -5.37 -25.29
CA ALA A 29 14.82 -6.24 -24.14
C ALA A 29 16.16 -5.89 -23.49
N GLY A 30 16.20 -5.86 -22.16
CA GLY A 30 17.39 -5.54 -21.38
C GLY A 30 17.68 -4.04 -21.25
N LYS A 31 16.92 -3.16 -21.93
CA LYS A 31 17.02 -1.71 -21.78
C LYS A 31 15.73 -1.11 -21.23
N GLU A 32 14.62 -1.25 -21.97
CA GLU A 32 13.33 -0.69 -21.56
C GLU A 32 12.44 -1.72 -20.83
N TYR A 33 12.67 -3.02 -21.02
CA TYR A 33 11.95 -4.07 -20.31
C TYR A 33 12.80 -5.32 -20.06
N VAL A 34 12.35 -6.15 -19.13
CA VAL A 34 12.85 -7.51 -18.92
C VAL A 34 11.67 -8.47 -18.98
N ALA A 35 11.89 -9.66 -19.56
CA ALA A 35 10.90 -10.72 -19.52
C ALA A 35 10.93 -11.37 -18.12
N LEU A 36 9.76 -11.59 -17.53
CA LEU A 36 9.67 -12.38 -16.30
C LEU A 36 10.03 -13.83 -16.60
N ALA A 37 10.84 -14.44 -15.74
CA ALA A 37 11.21 -15.85 -15.87
C ALA A 37 9.97 -16.77 -15.79
N GLN A 38 8.98 -16.39 -14.98
CA GLN A 38 7.69 -17.04 -14.90
C GLN A 38 6.59 -15.97 -15.03
N PRO A 39 5.68 -16.11 -16.00
CA PRO A 39 4.52 -15.22 -16.12
C PRO A 39 3.66 -15.29 -14.85
N LEU A 40 3.16 -14.13 -14.42
CA LEU A 40 2.20 -14.04 -13.32
C LEU A 40 0.78 -14.27 -13.85
N ALA A 41 -0.09 -14.82 -13.01
CA ALA A 41 -1.51 -14.88 -13.30
C ALA A 41 -2.11 -13.46 -13.30
N VAL A 42 -2.99 -13.21 -14.26
CA VAL A 42 -3.77 -11.96 -14.35
C VAL A 42 -5.15 -12.16 -13.72
N GLU A 43 -5.76 -11.10 -13.17
CA GLU A 43 -7.12 -11.14 -12.62
C GLU A 43 -8.15 -10.45 -13.51
N THR A 44 -7.73 -9.81 -14.61
CA THR A 44 -8.59 -9.02 -15.51
C THR A 44 -9.24 -9.85 -16.63
N GLY A 45 -9.15 -11.18 -16.55
CA GLY A 45 -9.68 -12.10 -17.56
C GLY A 45 -9.03 -11.88 -18.93
N ASP A 46 -9.85 -11.63 -19.95
CA ASP A 46 -9.40 -11.47 -21.34
C ASP A 46 -8.74 -10.11 -21.63
N LYS A 47 -8.76 -9.17 -20.68
CA LYS A 47 -8.13 -7.86 -20.86
C LYS A 47 -6.63 -7.91 -20.55
N ILE A 48 -5.87 -7.07 -21.24
CA ILE A 48 -4.46 -6.84 -20.96
C ILE A 48 -4.33 -6.13 -19.61
N GLU A 49 -3.74 -6.82 -18.64
CA GLU A 49 -3.53 -6.28 -17.30
C GLU A 49 -2.27 -5.42 -17.24
N VAL A 50 -2.39 -4.19 -16.73
CA VAL A 50 -1.24 -3.39 -16.30
C VAL A 50 -1.29 -3.25 -14.78
N THR A 51 -0.35 -3.89 -14.09
CA THR A 51 -0.27 -3.86 -12.63
C THR A 51 0.79 -2.87 -12.15
N GLU A 52 0.38 -1.87 -11.37
CA GLU A 52 1.28 -1.06 -10.56
C GLU A 52 1.44 -1.68 -9.18
N PHE A 53 2.67 -1.95 -8.76
CA PHE A 53 3.01 -2.25 -7.38
C PHE A 53 3.37 -0.96 -6.63
N PHE A 54 2.68 -0.66 -5.53
CA PHE A 54 2.85 0.63 -4.83
C PHE A 54 2.81 0.49 -3.31
N TRP A 55 3.22 1.53 -2.59
CA TRP A 55 3.05 1.66 -1.14
C TRP A 55 2.72 3.10 -0.77
N TYR A 56 1.76 3.34 0.13
CA TYR A 56 1.35 4.71 0.49
C TYR A 56 2.45 5.57 1.13
N GLY A 57 3.47 4.94 1.73
CA GLY A 57 4.61 5.67 2.31
C GLY A 57 5.77 5.89 1.34
N CYS A 58 5.64 5.51 0.07
CA CYS A 58 6.67 5.64 -0.97
C CYS A 58 6.58 7.01 -1.65
N PRO A 59 7.57 7.92 -1.49
CA PRO A 59 7.53 9.24 -2.11
C PRO A 59 7.48 9.19 -3.64
N HIS A 60 8.26 8.30 -4.27
CA HIS A 60 8.26 8.15 -5.73
C HIS A 60 6.93 7.65 -6.29
N CYS A 61 6.22 6.82 -5.53
CA CYS A 61 4.89 6.34 -5.88
C CYS A 61 3.88 7.50 -5.81
N PHE A 62 4.02 8.37 -4.82
CA PHE A 62 3.21 9.59 -4.71
C PHE A 62 3.45 10.56 -5.89
N ASP A 63 4.71 10.75 -6.28
CA ASP A 63 5.07 11.60 -7.41
C ASP A 63 4.58 11.04 -8.77
N LEU A 64 4.42 9.72 -8.87
CA LEU A 64 3.94 9.02 -10.06
C LEU A 64 2.41 9.12 -10.24
N GLU A 65 1.64 9.23 -9.16
CA GLU A 65 0.17 9.21 -9.20
C GLU A 65 -0.46 10.25 -10.16
N PRO A 66 0.00 11.52 -10.25
CA PRO A 66 -0.53 12.49 -11.21
C PRO A 66 -0.27 12.09 -12.67
N LEU A 67 0.85 11.41 -12.95
CA LEU A 67 1.20 10.94 -14.29
C LEU A 67 0.35 9.73 -14.68
N ILE A 68 0.23 8.75 -13.78
CA ILE A 68 -0.68 7.61 -13.98
C ILE A 68 -2.10 8.12 -14.17
N GLY A 69 -2.60 9.02 -13.32
CA GLY A 69 -3.96 9.55 -13.43
C GLY A 69 -4.27 10.23 -14.77
N LYS A 70 -3.26 10.83 -15.42
CA LYS A 70 -3.38 11.36 -16.79
C LYS A 70 -3.38 10.24 -17.83
N TRP A 71 -2.43 9.30 -17.71
CA TRP A 71 -2.28 8.17 -18.62
C TRP A 71 -3.46 7.19 -18.59
N LEU A 72 -4.11 6.98 -17.44
CA LEU A 72 -5.30 6.12 -17.34
C LEU A 72 -6.45 6.60 -18.24
N LYS A 73 -6.53 7.89 -18.55
CA LYS A 73 -7.55 8.45 -19.45
C LYS A 73 -7.30 8.13 -20.92
N THR A 74 -6.10 7.67 -21.27
CA THR A 74 -5.72 7.32 -22.64
C THR A 74 -5.75 5.82 -22.89
N LEU A 75 -6.13 5.00 -21.90
CA LEU A 75 -6.13 3.55 -22.04
C LEU A 75 -7.19 3.06 -23.04
N PRO A 76 -6.85 2.11 -23.91
CA PRO A 76 -7.81 1.45 -24.77
C PRO A 76 -8.72 0.51 -23.96
N LYS A 77 -9.86 0.11 -24.54
CA LYS A 77 -10.93 -0.63 -23.82
C LYS A 77 -10.53 -2.06 -23.42
N ASP A 78 -9.54 -2.62 -24.10
CA ASP A 78 -8.98 -3.95 -23.88
C ASP A 78 -7.87 -3.97 -22.82
N VAL A 79 -7.52 -2.83 -22.23
CA VAL A 79 -6.53 -2.71 -21.15
C VAL A 79 -7.22 -2.38 -19.84
N GLU A 80 -6.81 -3.08 -18.78
CA GLU A 80 -7.27 -2.81 -17.41
C GLU A 80 -6.10 -2.57 -16.48
N PHE A 81 -6.14 -1.42 -15.79
CA PHE A 81 -5.11 -1.03 -14.85
C PHE A 81 -5.48 -1.42 -13.43
N ARG A 82 -4.59 -2.14 -12.76
CA ARG A 82 -4.75 -2.59 -11.39
C ARG A 82 -3.61 -2.05 -10.52
N ARG A 83 -3.92 -1.71 -9.27
CA ARG A 83 -2.91 -1.42 -8.25
C ARG A 83 -2.85 -2.54 -7.22
N VAL A 84 -1.64 -2.96 -6.89
CA VAL A 84 -1.37 -3.98 -5.87
C VAL A 84 -0.41 -3.40 -4.84
N PRO A 85 -0.76 -3.38 -3.55
CA PRO A 85 0.18 -2.97 -2.52
C PRO A 85 1.42 -3.88 -2.50
N ALA A 86 2.61 -3.32 -2.65
CA ALA A 86 3.87 -4.03 -2.45
C ALA A 86 4.08 -4.31 -0.96
N ILE A 87 4.40 -5.55 -0.60
CA ILE A 87 4.64 -5.97 0.79
C ILE A 87 6.03 -6.58 0.89
N PHE A 88 7.04 -5.73 1.13
CA PHE A 88 8.41 -6.19 1.36
C PHE A 88 8.74 -6.40 2.84
N ARG A 89 7.88 -5.94 3.76
CA ARG A 89 8.01 -6.12 5.21
C ARG A 89 6.65 -6.19 5.90
N GLU A 90 6.57 -6.89 7.03
CA GLU A 90 5.31 -7.05 7.77
C GLU A 90 4.71 -5.71 8.20
N SER A 91 5.55 -4.73 8.55
CA SER A 91 5.10 -3.38 8.91
C SER A 91 4.38 -2.62 7.77
N TRP A 92 4.39 -3.14 6.54
CA TRP A 92 3.63 -2.59 5.40
C TRP A 92 2.24 -3.19 5.22
N VAL A 93 1.96 -4.34 5.83
CA VAL A 93 0.67 -5.02 5.76
C VAL A 93 -0.50 -4.11 6.17
N PRO A 94 -0.40 -3.26 7.22
CA PRO A 94 -1.49 -2.33 7.54
C PRO A 94 -1.84 -1.39 6.39
N GLY A 95 -0.84 -0.93 5.61
CA GLY A 95 -1.06 -0.10 4.42
C GLY A 95 -1.75 -0.85 3.29
N ALA A 96 -1.42 -2.14 3.10
CA ALA A 96 -2.09 -2.99 2.12
C ALA A 96 -3.57 -3.24 2.48
N LYS A 97 -3.84 -3.61 3.74
CA LYS A 97 -5.20 -3.76 4.27
C LYS A 97 -6.01 -2.48 4.07
N THR A 98 -5.40 -1.33 4.33
CA THR A 98 -6.02 -0.02 4.13
C THR A 98 -6.43 0.23 2.67
N TYR A 99 -5.59 -0.12 1.70
CA TYR A 99 -5.92 0.00 0.28
C TYR A 99 -7.17 -0.82 -0.09
N TRP A 100 -7.25 -2.07 0.34
CA TRP A 100 -8.40 -2.92 0.05
C TRP A 100 -9.66 -2.52 0.84
N MET A 101 -9.52 -1.94 2.04
CA MET A 101 -10.67 -1.33 2.73
C MET A 101 -11.18 -0.10 1.97
N ALA A 102 -10.28 0.67 1.35
CA ALA A 102 -10.68 1.81 0.52
C ALA A 102 -11.51 1.40 -0.72
N SER A 103 -11.18 0.27 -1.35
CA SER A 103 -12.00 -0.23 -2.46
C SER A 103 -13.42 -0.66 -2.05
N LYS A 104 -13.71 -0.78 -0.74
CA LYS A 104 -15.04 -1.09 -0.20
C LYS A 104 -15.88 0.16 0.13
N GLY A 105 -15.48 1.35 -0.32
CA GLY A 105 -16.27 2.58 -0.19
C GLY A 105 -15.64 3.68 0.67
N ILE A 106 -14.40 3.51 1.12
CA ILE A 106 -13.64 4.62 1.73
C ILE A 106 -12.95 5.37 0.59
N ASP A 107 -13.21 6.68 0.46
CA ASP A 107 -12.56 7.52 -0.53
C ASP A 107 -11.03 7.48 -0.32
N ARG A 108 -10.33 6.87 -1.28
CA ARG A 108 -8.88 6.68 -1.24
C ARG A 108 -8.12 8.00 -1.10
N LYS A 109 -8.56 9.04 -1.83
CA LYS A 109 -7.89 10.34 -1.83
C LYS A 109 -8.04 11.00 -0.46
N LYS A 110 -9.27 11.03 0.08
CA LYS A 110 -9.53 11.56 1.43
C LYS A 110 -8.79 10.77 2.50
N PHE A 111 -8.68 9.45 2.34
CA PHE A 111 -7.92 8.62 3.26
C PHE A 111 -6.44 9.02 3.27
N VAL A 112 -5.80 9.09 2.09
CA VAL A 112 -4.37 9.45 1.97
C VAL A 112 -4.11 10.86 2.48
N GLU A 113 -5.00 11.81 2.18
CA GLU A 113 -4.94 13.18 2.70
C GLU A 113 -5.02 13.20 4.23
N ALA A 114 -5.98 12.48 4.82
CA ALA A 114 -6.12 12.38 6.27
C ALA A 114 -4.91 11.70 6.92
N TYR A 115 -4.46 10.57 6.38
CA TYR A 115 -3.32 9.79 6.87
C TYR A 115 -2.03 10.62 6.93
N ASN A 116 -1.81 11.46 5.90
CA ASN A 116 -0.63 12.34 5.83
C ASN A 116 -0.86 13.71 6.50
N SER A 117 -2.05 14.00 7.02
CA SER A 117 -2.37 15.31 7.59
C SER A 117 -1.58 15.60 8.87
N PHE A 118 -1.24 16.88 9.07
CA PHE A 118 -0.62 17.37 10.30
C PHE A 118 -1.39 16.97 11.57
N ASN A 119 -2.73 16.96 11.50
CA ASN A 119 -3.58 16.60 12.62
C ASN A 119 -3.43 15.14 13.04
N VAL A 120 -3.39 14.21 12.06
CA VAL A 120 -3.14 12.80 12.34
C VAL A 120 -1.73 12.61 12.87
N GLN A 121 -0.73 13.22 12.23
CA GLN A 121 0.67 13.15 12.68
C GLN A 121 0.85 13.66 14.13
N THR A 122 0.18 14.76 14.49
CA THR A 122 0.21 15.31 15.85
C THR A 122 -0.47 14.37 16.86
N LYS A 123 -1.59 13.74 16.48
CA LYS A 123 -2.26 12.74 17.34
C LYS A 123 -1.38 11.52 17.57
N VAL A 124 -0.70 11.03 16.54
CA VAL A 124 0.26 9.91 16.65
C VAL A 124 1.39 10.28 17.61
N LYS A 125 2.05 11.42 17.41
CA LYS A 125 3.12 11.90 18.30
C LYS A 125 2.66 12.05 19.76
N ARG A 126 1.45 12.58 19.97
CA ARG A 126 0.86 12.72 21.32
C ARG A 126 0.59 11.35 21.95
N ALA A 127 0.09 10.38 21.19
CA ALA A 127 -0.14 9.02 21.66
C ALA A 127 1.19 8.35 22.04
N GLU A 128 2.22 8.45 21.20
CA GLU A 128 3.55 7.94 21.52
C GLU A 128 4.14 8.57 22.80
N GLN A 129 4.00 9.90 22.94
CA GLN A 129 4.45 10.61 24.12
C GLN A 129 3.70 10.14 25.38
N LEU A 130 2.37 10.01 25.30
CA LEU A 130 1.55 9.51 26.40
C LEU A 130 1.99 8.09 26.81
N THR A 131 2.15 7.17 25.85
CA THR A 131 2.62 5.81 26.11
C THR A 131 3.96 5.80 26.85
N ARG A 132 4.93 6.60 26.39
CA ARG A 132 6.25 6.71 27.06
C ARG A 132 6.13 7.29 28.47
N GLN A 133 5.35 8.35 28.65
CA GLN A 133 5.18 9.03 29.94
C GLN A 133 4.44 8.17 30.95
N SER A 134 3.47 7.37 30.50
CA SER A 134 2.69 6.46 31.32
C SER A 134 3.48 5.25 31.84
N LYS A 135 4.66 4.96 31.27
CA LYS A 135 5.52 3.82 31.65
C LYS A 135 4.78 2.47 31.66
N ILE A 136 3.78 2.31 30.79
CA ILE A 136 3.09 1.02 30.64
C ILE A 136 4.09 -0.02 30.14
N GLN A 137 4.04 -1.23 30.69
CA GLN A 137 4.93 -2.33 30.30
C GLN A 137 4.33 -3.22 29.19
N GLY A 138 3.08 -2.97 28.82
CA GLY A 138 2.35 -3.74 27.82
C GLY A 138 0.89 -3.31 27.75
N VAL A 139 0.14 -3.98 26.88
CA VAL A 139 -1.30 -3.81 26.71
C VAL A 139 -2.02 -5.15 26.96
N PRO A 140 -3.25 -5.16 27.51
CA PRO A 140 -4.07 -4.00 27.90
C PRO A 140 -3.62 -3.37 29.23
N ALA A 141 -3.67 -2.03 29.27
CA ALA A 141 -3.43 -1.22 30.46
C ALA A 141 -4.45 -0.07 30.51
N LEU A 142 -4.93 0.26 31.71
CA LEU A 142 -5.92 1.30 31.96
C LEU A 142 -5.36 2.28 32.98
N ILE A 143 -5.53 3.58 32.72
CA ILE A 143 -5.14 4.65 33.64
C ILE A 143 -6.39 5.42 34.09
N ILE A 144 -6.65 5.41 35.39
CA ILE A 144 -7.83 6.01 36.01
C ILE A 144 -7.44 7.37 36.59
N ASP A 145 -8.13 8.42 36.15
CA ASP A 145 -7.94 9.81 36.58
C ASP A 145 -6.50 10.34 36.43
N GLY A 146 -5.69 9.75 35.53
CA GLY A 146 -4.27 10.08 35.37
C GLY A 146 -3.40 9.74 36.58
N LYS A 147 -3.91 8.97 37.56
CA LYS A 147 -3.26 8.70 38.85
C LYS A 147 -2.99 7.22 39.10
N TYR A 148 -3.91 6.36 38.73
CA TYR A 148 -3.83 4.93 39.01
C TYR A 148 -3.73 4.16 37.70
N MET A 149 -2.87 3.14 37.67
CA MET A 149 -2.75 2.24 36.54
C MET A 149 -3.11 0.83 36.97
N THR A 150 -3.85 0.12 36.14
CA THR A 150 -4.06 -1.33 36.25
C THR A 150 -3.86 -2.00 34.89
N SER A 151 -3.53 -3.28 34.88
CA SER A 151 -3.33 -4.09 33.68
C SER A 151 -3.65 -5.55 33.99
N GLY A 152 -3.91 -6.35 32.95
CA GLY A 152 -4.13 -7.78 33.13
C GLY A 152 -2.94 -8.50 33.79
N SER A 153 -1.72 -8.01 33.54
CA SER A 153 -0.50 -8.52 34.19
C SER A 153 -0.40 -8.17 35.68
N LEU A 154 -1.02 -7.07 36.13
CA LEU A 154 -1.03 -6.68 37.55
C LEU A 154 -2.09 -7.44 38.34
N THR A 155 -3.24 -7.73 37.73
CA THR A 155 -4.39 -8.36 38.40
C THR A 155 -4.51 -9.85 38.14
N GLY A 156 -3.74 -10.42 37.21
CA GLY A 156 -3.75 -11.84 36.87
C GLY A 156 -4.82 -12.26 35.86
N SER A 157 -5.86 -11.44 35.64
CA SER A 157 -6.86 -11.65 34.58
C SER A 157 -7.47 -10.32 34.10
N HIS A 158 -8.13 -10.35 32.93
CA HIS A 158 -8.85 -9.19 32.40
C HIS A 158 -10.09 -8.85 33.23
N GLU A 159 -10.79 -9.84 33.75
CA GLU A 159 -11.95 -9.66 34.62
C GLU A 159 -11.54 -8.95 35.92
N ALA A 160 -10.45 -9.40 36.55
CA ALA A 160 -9.91 -8.77 37.74
C ALA A 160 -9.39 -7.35 37.46
N MET A 161 -8.82 -7.10 36.27
CA MET A 161 -8.40 -5.77 35.83
C MET A 161 -9.59 -4.80 35.75
N LEU A 162 -10.73 -5.25 35.21
CA LEU A 162 -11.93 -4.45 35.11
C LEU A 162 -12.56 -4.21 36.49
N ALA A 163 -12.63 -5.22 37.36
CA ALA A 163 -13.09 -5.05 38.74
C ALA A 163 -12.23 -4.03 39.51
N ALA A 164 -10.91 -4.13 39.41
CA ALA A 164 -9.98 -3.15 39.98
C ALA A 164 -10.18 -1.75 39.40
N THR A 165 -10.54 -1.64 38.11
CA THR A 165 -10.83 -0.35 37.47
C THR A 165 -12.05 0.31 38.12
N ASP A 166 -13.12 -0.43 38.38
CA ASP A 166 -14.32 0.10 39.03
C ASP A 166 -14.03 0.62 40.44
N GLU A 167 -13.25 -0.12 41.22
CA GLU A 167 -12.80 0.30 42.56
C GLU A 167 -11.96 1.59 42.49
N LEU A 168 -11.00 1.65 41.56
CA LEU A 168 -10.15 2.82 41.35
C LEU A 168 -10.95 4.04 40.88
N ILE A 169 -12.02 3.85 40.10
CA ILE A 169 -12.94 4.93 39.71
C ILE A 169 -13.65 5.50 40.94
N GLN A 170 -14.17 4.65 41.83
CA GLN A 170 -14.81 5.11 43.07
C GLN A 170 -13.83 5.86 43.96
N LYS A 171 -12.60 5.35 44.07
CA LYS A 171 -11.51 6.03 44.78
C LYS A 171 -11.23 7.41 44.19
N ALA A 172 -11.00 7.51 42.88
CA ALA A 172 -10.75 8.78 42.19
C ALA A 172 -11.91 9.77 42.37
N ARG A 173 -13.16 9.30 42.29
CA ARG A 173 -14.36 10.11 42.51
C ARG A 173 -14.40 10.68 43.93
N SER A 174 -14.08 9.86 44.93
CA SER A 174 -14.03 10.31 46.33
C SER A 174 -12.95 11.37 46.56
N GLU A 175 -11.79 11.25 45.92
CA GLU A 175 -10.69 12.21 46.04
C GLU A 175 -10.97 13.53 45.33
N ARG A 176 -11.64 13.49 44.18
CA ARG A 176 -12.06 14.72 43.47
C ARG A 176 -13.09 15.52 44.27
N LYS A 177 -13.99 14.87 45.02
CA LYS A 177 -14.97 15.55 45.89
C LYS A 177 -14.34 16.21 47.13
N LYS A 178 -13.13 15.81 47.51
CA LYS A 178 -12.40 16.35 48.67
C LYS A 178 -11.53 17.57 48.31
N LYS A 179 -11.44 17.92 47.03
CA LYS A 179 -10.77 19.12 46.53
C LYS A 179 -11.81 20.18 46.20
#